data_AF-A0A7Z9G4J5-F1
#
_entry.id   AF-A0A7Z9G4J5-F1
#
_cell.length_a   1.000
_cell.length_b   1.000
_cell.length_c   1.000
_cell.angle_alpha   90.00
_cell.angle_beta   90.00
_cell.angle_gamma   90.00
#
_symmetry.space_group_name_H-M   'P 1'
#
loop_
_entity.id
_entity.type
_entity.pdbx_description
1 polymer ?
#
loop_
_entity_poly.entity_id
_entity_poly.type
_entity_poly.pdbx_seq_one_letter_code
_entity_poly.pdbx_strand_id
1 'polypeptide(L)'
;MRQFAPLFIAFSTVLSACGPTCQSTCQKLYSESECNLQRPGKSQSELRNTCETYCETALMEPGGLNGYDPFDRAGTTNGVTLETENQAASWMHCVDQSSCERLDYRSGQGGYCQPVW
;
A
#
# COMPACT_ATOMS: atom_id res chain seq x y z
N MET A 1 46.55 -35.96 8.26
CA MET A 1 46.09 -34.58 8.53
C MET A 1 45.23 -34.11 7.36
N ARG A 2 44.25 -33.25 7.66
CA ARG A 2 43.33 -32.49 6.78
C ARG A 2 41.91 -33.04 6.68
N GLN A 3 41.12 -32.39 7.52
CA GLN A 3 39.67 -32.37 7.65
C GLN A 3 39.07 -31.71 6.39
N PHE A 4 37.89 -32.17 5.97
CA PHE A 4 36.98 -31.35 5.17
C PHE A 4 35.63 -31.36 5.87
N ALA A 5 35.29 -30.20 6.44
CA ALA A 5 34.04 -29.92 7.12
C ALA A 5 32.88 -29.92 6.10
N PRO A 6 31.70 -30.49 6.45
CA PRO A 6 30.51 -30.31 5.64
C PRO A 6 30.00 -28.87 5.82
N LEU A 7 30.02 -28.13 4.71
CA LEU A 7 29.43 -26.80 4.57
C LEU A 7 27.89 -26.95 4.70
N PHE A 8 27.34 -26.65 5.88
CA PHE A 8 25.91 -26.46 6.06
C PHE A 8 25.49 -25.19 5.31
N ILE A 9 24.94 -25.34 4.10
CA ILE A 9 24.28 -24.24 3.39
C ILE A 9 22.91 -24.05 4.03
N ALA A 10 22.81 -23.08 4.93
CA ALA A 10 21.53 -22.58 5.43
C ALA A 10 20.84 -21.82 4.28
N PHE A 11 19.86 -22.48 3.65
CA PHE A 11 18.99 -21.89 2.63
C PHE A 11 17.96 -21.02 3.34
N SER A 12 18.26 -19.72 3.51
CA SER A 12 17.29 -18.74 4.00
C SER A 12 16.17 -18.61 2.99
N THR A 13 15.04 -19.26 3.25
CA THR A 13 13.79 -19.06 2.53
C THR A 13 13.36 -17.60 2.73
N VAL A 14 13.59 -16.77 1.72
CA VAL A 14 12.87 -15.51 1.56
C VAL A 14 11.39 -15.86 1.53
N LEU A 15 10.68 -15.57 2.63
CA LEU A 15 9.23 -15.50 2.60
C LEU A 15 8.89 -14.43 1.58
N SER A 16 8.57 -14.84 0.36
CA SER A 16 7.71 -14.06 -0.51
C SER A 16 6.39 -13.94 0.24
N ALA A 17 6.25 -12.91 1.07
CA ALA A 17 4.96 -12.50 1.58
C ALA A 17 4.12 -12.21 0.34
N CYS A 18 3.17 -13.09 0.06
CA CYS A 18 2.38 -13.10 -1.16
C CYS A 18 1.41 -11.91 -1.17
N GLY A 19 1.90 -10.72 -1.51
CA GLY A 19 1.05 -9.55 -1.72
C GLY A 19 1.78 -8.22 -1.52
N PRO A 20 1.13 -7.12 -1.94
CA PRO A 20 1.62 -5.77 -1.65
C PRO A 20 1.62 -5.53 -0.14
N THR A 21 2.71 -4.91 0.33
CA THR A 21 2.86 -4.41 1.71
C THR A 21 2.55 -2.92 1.77
N CYS A 22 2.30 -2.39 2.98
CA CYS A 22 2.13 -0.94 3.18
C CYS A 22 3.32 -0.16 2.62
N GLN A 23 4.55 -0.61 2.89
CA GLN A 23 5.77 -0.02 2.33
C GLN A 23 5.75 0.04 0.80
N SER A 24 5.54 -1.10 0.13
CA SER A 24 5.56 -1.14 -1.35
C SER A 24 4.42 -0.31 -1.97
N THR A 25 3.25 -0.33 -1.32
CA THR A 25 2.06 0.43 -1.75
C THR A 25 2.30 1.93 -1.64
N CYS A 26 2.80 2.40 -0.49
CA CYS A 26 3.10 3.81 -0.26
C CYS A 26 4.28 4.29 -1.10
N GLN A 27 5.26 3.42 -1.38
CA GLN A 27 6.35 3.71 -2.30
C GLN A 27 5.82 3.92 -3.73
N LYS A 28 4.91 3.06 -4.21
CA LYS A 28 4.25 3.25 -5.51
C LYS A 28 3.51 4.59 -5.60
N LEU A 29 2.78 4.96 -4.56
CA LEU A 29 1.98 6.19 -4.54
C LEU A 29 2.84 7.46 -4.48
N TYR A 30 3.86 7.49 -3.61
CA TYR A 30 4.53 8.73 -3.20
C TYR A 30 6.03 8.78 -3.50
N SER A 31 6.63 7.76 -4.10
CA SER A 31 8.00 7.87 -4.60
C SER A 31 8.05 8.77 -5.84
N GLU A 32 9.11 9.57 -5.94
CA GLU A 32 9.41 10.38 -7.13
C GLU A 32 9.66 9.52 -8.38
N SER A 33 10.06 8.26 -8.19
CA SER A 33 10.35 7.29 -9.25
C SER A 33 9.13 6.51 -9.74
N GLU A 34 7.97 6.66 -9.09
CA GLU A 34 6.76 5.87 -9.37
C GLU A 34 5.61 6.82 -9.77
N CYS A 35 4.47 6.79 -9.05
CA CYS A 35 3.33 7.66 -9.37
C CYS A 35 3.53 9.11 -8.93
N ASN A 36 4.43 9.37 -7.97
CA ASN A 36 4.76 10.70 -7.46
C ASN A 36 3.52 11.57 -7.16
N LEU A 37 2.50 10.98 -6.52
CA LEU A 37 1.25 11.68 -6.23
C LEU A 37 1.52 12.81 -5.25
N GLN A 38 1.12 14.03 -5.59
CA GLN A 38 1.35 15.20 -4.76
C GLN A 38 0.09 15.64 -4.03
N ARG A 39 0.24 16.11 -2.79
CA ARG A 39 -0.81 16.80 -2.03
C ARG A 39 -0.31 18.21 -1.66
N PRO A 40 -1.15 19.26 -1.82
CA PRO A 40 -0.75 20.61 -1.45
C PRO A 40 -0.29 20.68 0.02
N GLY A 41 0.86 21.30 0.27
CA GLY A 41 1.35 21.55 1.63
C GLY A 41 2.03 20.37 2.33
N LYS A 42 2.16 19.21 1.70
CA LYS A 42 2.89 18.05 2.25
C LYS A 42 4.08 17.66 1.38
N SER A 43 5.17 17.25 2.01
CA SER A 43 6.32 16.67 1.31
C SER A 43 6.05 15.20 0.92
N GLN A 44 6.76 14.68 -0.08
CA GLN A 44 6.63 13.27 -0.48
C GLN A 44 7.00 12.29 0.64
N SER A 45 8.02 12.64 1.45
CA SER A 45 8.39 11.84 2.62
C SER A 45 7.29 11.86 3.68
N GLU A 46 6.67 13.01 3.93
CA GLU A 46 5.54 13.10 4.86
C GLU A 46 4.36 12.27 4.37
N LEU A 47 4.01 12.36 3.08
CA LEU A 47 2.92 11.57 2.50
C LEU A 47 3.18 10.07 2.60
N ARG A 48 4.39 9.63 2.28
CA ARG A 48 4.78 8.23 2.41
C ARG A 48 4.73 7.75 3.85
N ASN A 49 5.30 8.51 4.79
CA ASN A 49 5.33 8.13 6.20
C ASN A 49 3.92 8.07 6.80
N THR A 50 3.07 9.04 6.47
CA THR A 50 1.65 9.03 6.88
C THR A 50 0.94 7.82 6.27
N CYS A 51 1.11 7.57 4.98
CA CYS A 51 0.54 6.41 4.30
C CYS A 51 0.92 5.08 4.98
N GLU A 52 2.21 4.88 5.25
CA GLU A 52 2.71 3.66 5.91
C GLU A 52 2.10 3.53 7.32
N THR A 53 2.10 4.61 8.10
CA THR A 53 1.57 4.60 9.47
C THR A 53 0.09 4.19 9.51
N TYR A 54 -0.75 4.79 8.67
CA TYR A 54 -2.18 4.50 8.65
C TYR A 54 -2.47 3.09 8.12
N CYS A 55 -1.76 2.66 7.07
CA CYS A 55 -1.91 1.31 6.54
C CYS A 55 -1.52 0.24 7.56
N GLU A 56 -0.38 0.40 8.24
CA GLU A 56 0.08 -0.53 9.26
C GLU A 56 -0.87 -0.53 10.47
N THR A 57 -1.41 0.63 10.86
CA THR A 57 -2.41 0.72 11.93
C THR A 57 -3.67 -0.08 11.58
N ALA A 58 -4.18 0.07 10.36
CA ALA A 58 -5.35 -0.69 9.91
C ALA A 58 -5.07 -2.19 9.83
N LEU A 59 -3.86 -2.61 9.42
CA LEU A 59 -3.47 -4.03 9.42
C LEU A 59 -3.40 -4.67 10.82
N MET A 60 -3.26 -3.88 11.89
CA MET A 60 -3.28 -4.39 13.26
C MET A 60 -4.69 -4.63 13.80
N GLU A 61 -5.71 -4.08 13.15
CA GLU A 61 -7.10 -4.13 13.59
C GLU A 61 -7.89 -5.17 12.78
N PRO A 62 -8.20 -6.35 13.33
CA PRO A 62 -8.97 -7.36 12.62
C PRO A 62 -10.41 -6.90 12.41
N GLY A 63 -10.94 -7.06 11.20
CA GLY A 63 -12.31 -6.65 10.89
C GLY A 63 -12.66 -6.74 9.42
N GLY A 64 -13.95 -6.59 9.07
CA GLY A 64 -14.44 -6.69 7.70
C GLY A 64 -14.28 -5.39 6.89
N LEU A 65 -14.77 -5.40 5.64
CA LEU A 65 -14.69 -4.23 4.75
C LEU A 65 -15.63 -3.08 5.13
N ASN A 66 -16.70 -3.34 5.88
CA ASN A 66 -17.66 -2.31 6.34
C ASN A 66 -18.20 -1.38 5.23
N GLY A 67 -18.39 -1.91 4.01
CA GLY A 67 -18.86 -1.12 2.85
C GLY A 67 -17.78 -0.33 2.12
N TYR A 68 -16.51 -0.46 2.51
CA TYR A 68 -15.38 0.06 1.75
C TYR A 68 -15.17 -0.76 0.47
N ASP A 69 -15.28 -0.09 -0.67
CA ASP A 69 -14.85 -0.60 -1.98
C ASP A 69 -13.74 0.33 -2.53
N PRO A 70 -12.47 -0.13 -2.58
CA PRO A 70 -11.38 0.69 -3.12
C PRO A 70 -11.44 0.84 -4.65
N PHE A 71 -12.19 0.00 -5.35
CA PHE A 71 -12.38 0.07 -6.79
C PHE A 71 -13.51 1.01 -7.20
N ASP A 72 -14.29 1.50 -6.24
CA ASP A 72 -15.20 2.61 -6.46
C ASP A 72 -14.45 3.94 -6.49
N ARG A 73 -14.86 4.80 -7.43
CA ARG A 73 -14.29 6.14 -7.53
C ARG A 73 -14.76 6.97 -6.34
N ALA A 74 -13.85 7.69 -5.70
CA ALA A 74 -14.07 8.47 -4.47
C ALA A 74 -15.20 9.54 -4.51
N GLY A 75 -15.92 9.69 -5.62
CA GLY A 75 -17.13 10.52 -5.72
C GLY A 75 -18.41 9.87 -5.17
N THR A 76 -18.44 8.56 -4.93
CA THR A 76 -19.61 7.84 -4.38
C THR A 76 -19.53 7.56 -2.88
N THR A 77 -18.32 7.46 -2.34
CA THR A 77 -18.11 7.07 -0.95
C THR A 77 -17.41 8.22 -0.24
N ASN A 78 -18.12 8.92 0.65
CA ASN A 78 -17.49 9.85 1.59
C ASN A 78 -16.31 9.13 2.20
N GLY A 79 -15.12 9.72 2.11
CA GLY A 79 -13.88 9.02 2.40
C GLY A 79 -13.96 8.16 3.65
N VAL A 80 -13.87 6.85 3.47
CA VAL A 80 -13.77 5.86 4.55
C VAL A 80 -12.29 5.69 4.89
N THR A 81 -11.93 6.06 6.11
CA THR A 81 -10.61 5.79 6.69
C THR A 81 -10.36 4.27 6.68
N LEU A 82 -9.12 3.85 6.41
CA LEU A 82 -8.75 2.44 6.60
C LEU A 82 -8.74 2.15 8.11
N GLU A 83 -9.67 1.33 8.56
CA GLU A 83 -9.88 0.98 9.97
C GLU A 83 -9.55 -0.47 10.28
N THR A 84 -9.61 -1.36 9.29
CA THR A 84 -9.45 -2.81 9.48
C THR A 84 -8.45 -3.43 8.51
N GLU A 85 -7.96 -4.63 8.87
CA GLU A 85 -7.00 -5.38 8.09
C GLU A 85 -7.53 -5.70 6.68
N ASN A 86 -8.83 -6.01 6.55
CA ASN A 86 -9.42 -6.35 5.26
C ASN A 86 -9.57 -5.11 4.38
N GLN A 87 -9.86 -3.95 4.96
CA GLN A 87 -9.87 -2.68 4.22
C GLN A 87 -8.47 -2.34 3.71
N ALA A 88 -7.46 -2.44 4.57
CA ALA A 88 -6.07 -2.19 4.20
C ALA A 88 -5.58 -3.17 3.12
N ALA A 89 -5.85 -4.47 3.26
CA ALA A 89 -5.50 -5.48 2.28
C ALA A 89 -6.16 -5.23 0.91
N SER A 90 -7.46 -4.92 0.91
CA SER A 90 -8.20 -4.61 -0.33
C SER A 90 -7.67 -3.33 -1.00
N TRP A 91 -7.40 -2.30 -0.20
CA TRP A 91 -6.80 -1.05 -0.68
C TRP A 91 -5.42 -1.27 -1.31
N MET A 92 -4.51 -1.97 -0.61
CA MET A 92 -3.17 -2.28 -1.14
C MET A 92 -3.27 -3.06 -2.46
N HIS A 93 -4.19 -4.02 -2.55
CA HIS A 93 -4.42 -4.78 -3.77
C HIS A 93 -4.97 -3.93 -4.92
N CYS A 94 -5.85 -2.96 -4.63
CA CYS A 94 -6.35 -1.99 -5.60
C CYS A 94 -5.21 -1.11 -6.13
N VAL A 95 -4.37 -0.60 -5.22
CA VAL A 95 -3.23 0.24 -5.59
C VAL A 95 -2.23 -0.52 -6.45
N ASP A 96 -1.90 -1.76 -6.08
CA ASP A 96 -0.97 -2.62 -6.81
C ASP A 96 -1.40 -2.84 -8.27
N GLN A 97 -2.69 -3.10 -8.50
CA GLN A 97 -3.24 -3.34 -9.85
C GLN A 97 -3.54 -2.06 -10.64
N SER A 98 -3.60 -0.91 -10.00
CA SER A 98 -3.98 0.33 -10.66
C SER A 98 -2.80 1.04 -11.31
N SER A 99 -3.06 1.69 -12.45
CA SER A 99 -2.12 2.64 -13.07
C SER A 99 -2.07 3.96 -12.29
N CYS A 100 -0.96 4.69 -12.38
CA CYS A 100 -0.84 6.01 -11.74
C CYS A 100 -1.92 6.99 -12.20
N GLU A 101 -2.35 6.94 -13.47
CA GLU A 101 -3.45 7.76 -13.98
C GLU A 101 -4.80 7.49 -13.27
N ARG A 102 -5.06 6.24 -12.88
CA ARG A 102 -6.27 5.87 -12.12
C ARG A 102 -6.18 6.28 -10.64
N LEU A 103 -4.96 6.25 -10.09
CA LEU A 103 -4.67 6.61 -8.70
C LEU A 103 -4.64 8.13 -8.48
N ASP A 104 -4.22 8.90 -9.48
CA ASP A 104 -4.15 10.35 -9.37
C ASP A 104 -5.53 11.00 -9.49
N TYR A 105 -6.09 11.45 -8.37
CA TYR A 105 -7.34 12.19 -8.30
C TYR A 105 -7.38 13.47 -9.15
N ARG A 106 -6.22 14.02 -9.56
CA ARG A 106 -6.13 15.17 -10.46
C ARG A 106 -6.32 14.79 -11.93
N SER A 107 -6.17 13.51 -12.26
CA SER A 107 -6.44 13.00 -13.59
C SER A 107 -7.95 12.97 -13.84
N GLY A 108 -8.39 13.27 -15.07
CA GLY A 108 -9.81 13.22 -15.45
C GLY A 108 -10.44 11.84 -15.27
N GLN A 109 -9.62 10.79 -15.20
CA GLN A 109 -10.00 9.39 -15.03
C GLN A 109 -9.66 8.82 -13.66
N GLY A 110 -9.09 9.61 -12.74
CA GLY A 110 -8.58 9.13 -11.47
C GLY A 110 -9.54 9.27 -10.31
N GLY A 111 -9.03 9.00 -9.10
CA GLY A 111 -9.83 8.96 -7.87
C GLY A 111 -10.24 7.54 -7.47
N TYR A 112 -9.54 6.52 -7.97
CA TYR A 112 -9.64 5.14 -7.49
C TYR A 112 -8.64 4.88 -6.37
N CYS A 113 -8.89 3.82 -5.59
CA CYS A 113 -8.06 3.38 -4.47
C CYS A 113 -7.67 4.55 -3.55
N GLN A 114 -8.53 5.56 -3.41
CA GLN A 114 -8.18 6.75 -2.64
C GLN A 114 -8.07 6.33 -1.18
N PRO A 115 -6.88 6.47 -0.59
CA PRO A 115 -6.80 6.37 0.84
C PRO A 115 -7.44 7.62 1.45
N VAL A 116 -8.05 7.44 2.61
CA VAL A 116 -8.69 8.53 3.33
C VAL A 116 -7.98 8.68 4.65
N TRP A 117 -7.24 9.79 4.75
CA TRP A 117 -6.55 10.28 5.94
C TRP A 117 -6.51 11.80 5.92
#